data_AF-A0AA40B0F4-F1
#
_entry.id   AF-A0AA40B0F4-F1
#
_cell.length_a   1.000
_cell.length_b   1.000
_cell.length_c   1.000
_cell.angle_alpha   90.00
_cell.angle_beta   90.00
_cell.angle_gamma   90.00
#
_symmetry.space_group_name_H-M   'P 1'
#
loop_
_entity.id
_entity.type
_entity.pdbx_description
1 polymer ?
#
loop_
_entity_poly.entity_id
_entity_poly.type
_entity_poly.pdbx_seq_one_letter_code
_entity_poly.pdbx_strand_id
1 'polypeptide(L)'
;MDFSGRGSYLLVGGTSRYSWQYVCAVKELERRGARSAHFLLVNATPWTFREAGQHTYQMESWEFPPTIAPGTSARIYMKGESGQDDGGEFSYAIDGLSTGSEPSVFEVQYRGVGLFSDPVVQVKFSSLETLHNFAGSTLQLEWREDNNIPFIVASSEENPASPSIQPMIVSSNPPEDWMHATYERIACLSLRELTMPGTHDTGMSVVSSGGSGAAFLNEDVVITQKLGIREQLQFGARWFDIRPVISGGDWTTGHYSFGAGQWQGANGEYLLPMIDRINEFTAANKELVILNLSHGLNTDLFAGDKGNRLTQAEWEELMTMLLGLQNRVTGRGGEADISQLKVSDLISDRAAVLIVVDDLIDGRDNERVNIGDFADKGFFRRDQMPLFDRFADEDDQDKMIADQLAKLKTQRQANDSEMFLLSWTLTQSDILDLATQSNIKNGQAANRALIEKLWPEMSSSSYPNIINVDAYPRNGEIAALAMAINYQFAKNC
;
A
#
# COMPACT_ATOMS: atom_id res chain seq x y z
N MET A 1 60.32 -26.63 75.38
CA MET A 1 59.44 -27.12 76.45
C MET A 1 58.04 -27.18 75.89
N ASP A 2 57.50 -28.40 75.82
CA ASP A 2 56.07 -28.78 75.70
C ASP A 2 55.13 -27.91 76.57
N PHE A 3 53.81 -27.81 76.41
CA PHE A 3 52.72 -28.50 75.67
C PHE A 3 51.53 -27.51 75.74
N SER A 4 50.72 -27.23 74.70
CA SER A 4 49.33 -27.75 74.52
C SER A 4 48.31 -26.63 74.19
N GLY A 5 47.30 -26.92 73.36
CA GLY A 5 46.01 -26.20 73.37
C GLY A 5 45.35 -25.91 72.01
N ARG A 6 44.27 -26.63 71.71
CA ARG A 6 43.42 -26.62 70.50
C ARG A 6 42.74 -25.27 70.19
N GLY A 7 42.41 -25.06 68.90
CA GLY A 7 41.35 -24.13 68.47
C GLY A 7 41.27 -23.92 66.96
N SER A 8 40.60 -24.82 66.24
CA SER A 8 40.28 -24.71 64.82
C SER A 8 39.09 -23.76 64.61
N TYR A 9 39.17 -22.81 63.67
CA TYR A 9 37.99 -22.28 62.98
C TYR A 9 38.23 -22.18 61.46
N LEU A 10 37.38 -22.89 60.75
CA LEU A 10 37.10 -22.93 59.32
C LEU A 10 37.36 -21.62 58.55
N LEU A 11 38.14 -21.72 57.48
CA LEU A 11 37.98 -20.90 56.27
C LEU A 11 36.90 -21.57 55.39
N VAL A 12 35.70 -21.00 55.33
CA VAL A 12 34.69 -21.34 54.31
C VAL A 12 33.98 -20.08 53.84
N GLY A 13 34.11 -19.82 52.53
CA GLY A 13 32.99 -19.50 51.64
C GLY A 13 32.39 -18.09 51.69
N GLY A 14 32.65 -17.30 50.65
CA GLY A 14 31.96 -16.03 50.40
C GLY A 14 32.00 -15.59 48.95
N THR A 15 31.64 -16.45 48.00
CA THR A 15 31.44 -16.05 46.59
C THR A 15 29.96 -15.75 46.29
N SER A 16 29.74 -14.49 45.93
CA SER A 16 28.76 -13.96 44.97
C SER A 16 27.28 -14.35 45.08
N ARG A 17 26.47 -13.49 45.74
CA ARG A 17 25.09 -13.21 45.28
C ARG A 17 24.98 -11.96 44.42
N TYR A 18 25.92 -11.02 44.56
CA TYR A 18 25.92 -9.76 43.80
C TYR A 18 26.36 -9.91 42.33
N SER A 19 27.21 -10.89 41.98
CA SER A 19 27.61 -11.09 40.58
C SER A 19 26.52 -11.73 39.73
N TRP A 20 25.69 -12.61 40.30
CA TRP A 20 24.61 -13.27 39.57
C TRP A 20 23.46 -12.32 39.24
N GLN A 21 23.10 -11.41 40.14
CA GLN A 21 22.09 -10.39 39.84
C GLN A 21 22.55 -9.40 38.77
N TYR A 22 23.83 -9.00 38.76
CA TYR A 22 24.39 -8.18 37.70
C TYR A 22 24.46 -8.92 36.35
N VAL A 23 24.88 -10.18 36.34
CA VAL A 23 24.92 -10.99 35.10
C VAL A 23 23.51 -11.24 34.56
N CYS A 24 22.51 -11.48 35.41
CA CYS A 24 21.11 -11.59 34.97
C CYS A 24 20.58 -10.26 34.43
N ALA A 25 20.85 -9.13 35.09
CA ALA A 25 20.40 -7.82 34.63
C ALA A 25 21.07 -7.40 33.31
N VAL A 26 22.36 -7.72 33.11
CA VAL A 26 23.06 -7.50 31.83
C VAL A 26 22.50 -8.41 30.74
N LYS A 27 22.28 -9.71 30.99
CA LYS A 27 21.63 -10.59 30.01
C LYS A 27 20.19 -10.20 29.68
N GLU A 28 19.48 -9.60 30.63
CA GLU A 28 18.12 -9.10 30.44
C GLU A 28 18.10 -7.75 29.71
N LEU A 29 19.16 -6.95 29.81
CA LEU A 29 19.41 -5.75 28.98
C LEU A 29 19.90 -6.10 27.57
N GLU A 30 20.76 -7.11 27.41
CA GLU A 30 21.21 -7.65 26.12
C GLU A 30 20.04 -8.28 25.35
N ARG A 31 19.16 -9.03 26.03
CA ARG A 31 17.89 -9.51 25.43
C ARG A 31 16.90 -8.41 25.06
N ARG A 32 17.01 -7.21 25.63
CA ARG A 32 16.21 -6.04 25.24
C ARG A 32 16.76 -5.33 23.99
N GLY A 33 17.99 -5.62 23.58
CA GLY A 33 18.61 -5.07 22.38
C GLY A 33 18.40 -5.91 21.12
N ALA A 34 18.20 -7.22 21.24
CA ALA A 34 17.92 -8.10 20.10
C ALA A 34 16.62 -7.70 19.39
N ARG A 35 16.72 -7.38 18.10
CA ARG A 35 15.59 -6.99 17.24
C ARG A 35 15.38 -8.03 16.15
N SER A 36 14.13 -8.33 15.85
CA SER A 36 13.75 -9.26 14.79
C SER A 36 12.78 -8.66 13.80
N ALA A 37 12.81 -9.20 12.57
CA ALA A 37 11.88 -8.89 11.50
C ALA A 37 11.84 -10.07 10.51
N HIS A 38 10.98 -9.98 9.51
CA HIS A 38 10.95 -10.91 8.39
C HIS A 38 11.25 -10.16 7.09
N PHE A 39 12.32 -10.54 6.38
CA PHE A 39 12.53 -10.06 5.03
C PHE A 39 11.64 -10.85 4.08
N LEU A 40 10.71 -10.18 3.40
CA LEU A 40 9.80 -10.80 2.45
C LEU A 40 10.30 -10.52 1.03
N LEU A 41 10.99 -11.48 0.44
CA LEU A 41 11.52 -11.40 -0.92
C LEU A 41 10.52 -11.97 -1.92
N VAL A 42 10.13 -11.18 -2.92
CA VAL A 42 9.31 -11.63 -4.06
C VAL A 42 10.16 -11.67 -5.32
N ASN A 43 10.25 -12.86 -5.93
CA ASN A 43 10.83 -13.05 -7.25
C ASN A 43 9.72 -13.01 -8.30
N ALA A 44 9.40 -11.83 -8.81
CA ALA A 44 8.44 -11.61 -9.89
C ALA A 44 9.14 -11.57 -11.27
N THR A 45 10.21 -12.35 -11.42
CA THR A 45 10.97 -12.47 -12.66
C THR A 45 10.85 -13.91 -13.19
N PRO A 46 11.14 -14.15 -14.49
CA PRO A 46 11.21 -15.50 -15.04
C PRO A 46 12.51 -16.23 -14.68
N TRP A 47 13.41 -15.61 -13.91
CA TRP A 47 14.73 -16.14 -13.59
C TRP A 47 14.80 -16.61 -12.14
N THR A 48 15.64 -17.61 -11.87
CA THR A 48 15.88 -18.08 -10.50
C THR A 48 16.88 -17.17 -9.81
N PHE A 49 16.61 -16.78 -8.57
CA PHE A 49 17.64 -16.15 -7.72
C PHE A 49 18.46 -17.25 -7.06
N ARG A 50 19.78 -17.16 -7.10
CA ARG A 50 20.71 -18.10 -6.46
C ARG A 50 21.62 -17.39 -5.49
N GLU A 51 21.91 -18.03 -4.37
CA GLU A 51 22.94 -17.57 -3.46
C GLU A 51 24.26 -17.33 -4.20
N ALA A 52 24.80 -16.12 -4.02
CA ALA A 52 26.09 -15.71 -4.55
C ALA A 52 27.12 -15.50 -3.43
N GLY A 53 26.66 -15.29 -2.20
CA GLY A 53 27.52 -15.14 -1.03
C GLY A 53 26.73 -14.77 0.21
N GLN A 54 27.31 -15.03 1.37
CA GLN A 54 26.74 -14.66 2.65
C GLN A 54 27.85 -14.33 3.65
N HIS A 55 27.56 -13.41 4.55
CA HIS A 55 28.41 -13.07 5.68
C HIS A 55 27.51 -12.68 6.86
N THR A 56 27.94 -13.00 8.08
CA THR A 56 27.17 -12.70 9.29
C THR A 56 28.10 -12.54 10.47
N TYR A 57 27.73 -11.61 11.34
CA TYR A 57 28.39 -11.29 12.59
C TYR A 57 27.32 -10.92 13.62
N GLN A 58 27.29 -11.61 14.76
CA GLN A 58 26.35 -11.36 15.86
C GLN A 58 24.86 -11.40 15.44
N MET A 59 24.51 -12.33 14.55
CA MET A 59 23.12 -12.63 14.20
C MET A 59 22.67 -13.93 14.87
N GLU A 60 21.57 -13.90 15.62
CA GLU A 60 20.92 -15.10 16.15
C GLU A 60 20.23 -15.89 15.03
N SER A 61 19.71 -15.20 14.01
CA SER A 61 19.11 -15.83 12.83
C SER A 61 19.42 -15.04 11.57
N TRP A 62 20.00 -15.74 10.58
CA TRP A 62 20.36 -15.21 9.26
C TRP A 62 20.43 -16.33 8.22
N GLU A 63 19.34 -17.08 8.07
CA GLU A 63 19.27 -18.25 7.18
C GLU A 63 18.36 -17.97 5.97
N PHE A 64 18.97 -17.67 4.83
CA PHE A 64 18.27 -17.47 3.57
C PHE A 64 18.24 -18.78 2.77
N PRO A 65 17.15 -19.06 2.01
CA PRO A 65 17.13 -20.19 1.10
C PRO A 65 18.16 -19.99 -0.02
N PRO A 66 18.86 -21.05 -0.47
CA PRO A 66 19.89 -20.93 -1.49
C PRO A 66 19.33 -20.56 -2.87
N THR A 67 18.02 -20.74 -3.08
CA THR A 67 17.34 -20.38 -4.32
C THR A 67 15.94 -19.85 -4.09
N ILE A 68 15.52 -18.86 -4.88
CA ILE A 68 14.12 -18.42 -5.00
C ILE A 68 13.65 -18.66 -6.43
N ALA A 69 12.63 -19.49 -6.60
CA ALA A 69 12.10 -19.85 -7.91
C ALA A 69 11.33 -18.69 -8.57
N PRO A 70 11.25 -18.64 -9.90
CA PRO A 70 10.43 -17.67 -10.64
C PRO A 70 8.99 -17.62 -10.14
N GLY A 71 8.43 -16.42 -10.02
CA GLY A 71 7.05 -16.18 -9.57
C GLY A 71 6.77 -16.49 -8.10
N THR A 72 7.76 -16.91 -7.30
CA THR A 72 7.57 -17.29 -5.90
C THR A 72 8.04 -16.20 -4.94
N SER A 73 7.72 -16.37 -3.66
CA SER A 73 8.20 -15.51 -2.58
C SER A 73 8.82 -16.33 -1.45
N ALA A 74 9.72 -15.70 -0.70
CA ALA A 74 10.29 -16.26 0.51
C ALA A 74 10.21 -15.26 1.66
N ARG A 75 9.79 -15.76 2.82
CA ARG A 75 9.69 -15.01 4.07
C ARG A 75 10.80 -15.47 4.99
N ILE A 76 11.86 -14.68 5.07
CA ILE A 76 13.10 -15.01 5.80
C ILE A 76 13.08 -14.34 7.17
N TYR A 77 13.19 -15.13 8.24
CA TYR A 77 13.33 -14.59 9.60
C TYR A 77 14.74 -14.05 9.82
N MET A 78 14.85 -12.87 10.40
CA MET A 78 16.12 -12.23 10.73
C MET A 78 16.09 -11.79 12.19
N LYS A 79 17.18 -12.02 12.91
CA LYS A 79 17.31 -11.58 14.31
C LYS A 79 18.77 -11.28 14.68
N GLY A 80 19.01 -10.07 15.17
CA GLY A 80 20.29 -9.69 15.79
C GLY A 80 20.47 -10.29 17.18
N GLU A 81 21.70 -10.54 17.60
CA GLU A 81 22.03 -11.11 18.92
C GLU A 81 21.95 -10.05 20.04
N SER A 82 22.42 -8.84 19.77
CA SER A 82 22.63 -7.82 20.81
C SER A 82 21.99 -6.47 20.52
N GLY A 83 21.64 -6.19 19.26
CA GLY A 83 21.19 -4.88 18.78
C GLY A 83 22.32 -3.88 18.51
N GLN A 84 23.57 -4.22 18.82
CA GLN A 84 24.73 -3.36 18.65
C GLN A 84 25.81 -4.07 17.84
N ASP A 85 26.23 -3.47 16.72
CA ASP A 85 27.28 -4.02 15.84
C ASP A 85 26.90 -5.36 15.18
N ASP A 86 25.63 -5.78 15.29
CA ASP A 86 25.09 -6.91 14.56
C ASP A 86 25.12 -6.65 13.04
N GLY A 87 25.55 -7.63 12.25
CA GLY A 87 25.73 -7.49 10.82
C GLY A 87 25.35 -8.75 10.06
N GLY A 88 24.48 -8.62 9.06
CA GLY A 88 24.17 -9.68 8.12
C GLY A 88 24.27 -9.18 6.68
N GLU A 89 24.87 -9.97 5.81
CA GLU A 89 24.87 -9.80 4.36
C GLU A 89 24.45 -11.10 3.68
N PHE A 90 23.53 -11.02 2.73
CA PHE A 90 23.19 -12.16 1.86
C PHE A 90 22.99 -11.68 0.43
N SER A 91 23.78 -12.23 -0.49
CA SER A 91 23.77 -11.86 -1.91
C SER A 91 23.05 -12.90 -2.76
N TYR A 92 22.16 -12.45 -3.63
CA TYR A 92 21.57 -13.26 -4.69
C TYR A 92 22.08 -12.81 -6.06
N ALA A 93 22.53 -13.76 -6.87
CA ALA A 93 22.69 -13.61 -8.31
C ALA A 93 21.40 -14.01 -9.04
N ILE A 94 21.07 -13.34 -10.13
CA ILE A 94 19.92 -13.68 -10.98
C ILE A 94 20.38 -14.54 -12.16
N ASP A 95 19.87 -15.78 -12.25
CA ASP A 95 20.26 -16.72 -13.31
C ASP A 95 20.02 -16.14 -14.70
N GLY A 96 21.05 -16.21 -15.56
CA GLY A 96 20.95 -15.76 -16.95
C GLY A 96 21.05 -14.24 -17.15
N LEU A 97 21.06 -13.45 -16.07
CA LEU A 97 21.23 -12.00 -16.12
C LEU A 97 22.68 -11.64 -15.76
N SER A 98 23.34 -10.90 -16.65
CA SER A 98 24.74 -10.50 -16.49
C SER A 98 24.99 -9.10 -17.01
N THR A 99 25.91 -8.39 -16.35
CA THR A 99 26.42 -7.09 -16.77
C THR A 99 27.85 -7.30 -17.27
N GLY A 100 28.01 -7.49 -18.58
CA GLY A 100 29.29 -7.92 -19.17
C GLY A 100 29.59 -9.38 -18.87
N SER A 101 30.71 -9.66 -18.18
CA SER A 101 31.08 -11.03 -17.77
C SER A 101 30.62 -11.40 -16.36
N GLU A 102 30.10 -10.45 -15.60
CA GLU A 102 29.72 -10.64 -14.20
C GLU A 102 28.21 -10.86 -14.06
N PRO A 103 27.76 -11.76 -13.18
CA PRO A 103 26.33 -11.93 -12.90
C PRO A 103 25.74 -10.65 -12.31
N SER A 104 24.46 -10.40 -12.56
CA SER A 104 23.72 -9.32 -11.90
C SER A 104 23.33 -9.77 -10.48
N VAL A 105 23.77 -9.00 -9.49
CA VAL A 105 23.69 -9.34 -8.06
C VAL A 105 23.06 -8.20 -7.27
N PHE A 106 22.22 -8.56 -6.31
CA PHE A 106 21.80 -7.68 -5.22
C PHE A 106 22.09 -8.33 -3.85
N GLU A 107 22.33 -7.51 -2.83
CA GLU A 107 22.69 -7.94 -1.49
C GLU A 107 21.72 -7.36 -0.46
N VAL A 108 21.12 -8.24 0.34
CA VAL A 108 20.33 -7.87 1.52
C VAL A 108 21.27 -7.62 2.68
N GLN A 109 21.12 -6.49 3.35
CA GLN A 109 21.98 -6.06 4.45
C GLN A 109 21.15 -5.75 5.69
N TYR A 110 21.55 -6.30 6.83
CA TYR A 110 21.06 -5.94 8.16
C TYR A 110 22.21 -5.31 8.96
N ARG A 111 21.93 -4.19 9.64
CA ARG A 111 22.89 -3.46 10.48
C ARG A 111 22.26 -3.08 11.82
N GLY A 112 22.76 -3.65 12.90
CA GLY A 112 22.46 -3.24 14.28
C GLY A 112 23.19 -1.95 14.62
N VAL A 113 22.46 -0.84 14.73
CA VAL A 113 23.04 0.51 14.90
C VAL A 113 23.13 0.97 16.36
N GLY A 114 22.65 0.16 17.31
CA GLY A 114 22.78 0.41 18.74
C GLY A 114 21.56 -0.08 19.54
N LEU A 115 21.77 -0.32 20.84
CA LEU A 115 20.79 -0.91 21.77
C LEU A 115 19.40 -0.24 21.80
N PHE A 116 19.32 1.05 21.49
CA PHE A 116 18.09 1.85 21.58
C PHE A 116 17.62 2.38 20.21
N SER A 117 18.15 1.85 19.12
CA SER A 117 17.85 2.30 17.77
C SER A 117 17.38 1.13 16.91
N ASP A 118 16.46 1.43 15.99
CA ASP A 118 15.99 0.44 15.05
C ASP A 118 17.13 0.05 14.09
N PRO A 119 17.30 -1.25 13.79
CA PRO A 119 18.25 -1.71 12.79
C PRO A 119 17.99 -1.08 11.43
N VAL A 120 19.04 -0.94 10.64
CA VAL A 120 18.92 -0.59 9.23
C VAL A 120 18.87 -1.87 8.42
N VAL A 121 17.78 -2.06 7.69
CA VAL A 121 17.65 -3.08 6.65
C VAL A 121 17.65 -2.40 5.29
N GLN A 122 18.50 -2.86 4.39
CA GLN A 122 18.66 -2.26 3.08
C GLN A 122 19.03 -3.30 2.02
N VAL A 123 18.77 -2.96 0.76
CA VAL A 123 19.19 -3.76 -0.40
C VAL A 123 20.21 -2.96 -1.18
N LYS A 124 21.41 -3.53 -1.33
CA LYS A 124 22.48 -3.00 -2.18
C LYS A 124 22.40 -3.63 -3.56
N PHE A 125 22.30 -2.80 -4.59
CA PHE A 125 22.26 -3.21 -5.99
C PHE A 125 23.68 -3.41 -6.51
N SER A 126 24.40 -4.45 -6.05
CA SER A 126 25.84 -4.62 -6.33
C SER A 126 26.21 -4.52 -7.81
N SER A 127 25.50 -5.23 -8.67
CA SER A 127 25.62 -5.17 -10.15
C SER A 127 24.28 -5.25 -10.88
N LEU A 128 23.19 -5.55 -10.17
CA LEU A 128 21.83 -5.45 -10.68
C LEU A 128 21.47 -3.98 -10.92
N GLU A 129 20.84 -3.68 -12.05
CA GLU A 129 20.19 -2.40 -12.30
C GLU A 129 18.69 -2.62 -12.44
N THR A 130 17.90 -1.75 -11.81
CA THR A 130 16.45 -1.72 -11.95
C THR A 130 15.99 -0.29 -12.20
N LEU A 131 14.75 -0.10 -12.62
CA LEU A 131 14.15 1.24 -12.64
C LEU A 131 14.39 1.94 -11.30
N HIS A 132 15.01 3.12 -11.36
CA HIS A 132 15.32 3.98 -10.21
C HIS A 132 16.38 3.43 -9.24
N ASN A 133 17.08 2.33 -9.55
CA ASN A 133 18.25 1.86 -8.79
C ASN A 133 19.39 1.46 -9.75
N PHE A 134 20.47 2.25 -9.73
CA PHE A 134 21.66 1.99 -10.55
C PHE A 134 22.64 1.05 -9.83
N ALA A 135 23.54 0.41 -10.57
CA ALA A 135 24.53 -0.48 -9.99
C ALA A 135 25.42 0.24 -8.96
N GLY A 136 25.56 -0.34 -7.77
CA GLY A 136 26.24 0.21 -6.61
C GLY A 136 25.35 1.06 -5.69
N SER A 137 24.09 1.33 -6.05
CA SER A 137 23.17 2.05 -5.17
C SER A 137 22.67 1.17 -4.02
N THR A 138 22.05 1.81 -3.02
CA THR A 138 21.41 1.14 -1.90
C THR A 138 20.01 1.70 -1.71
N LEU A 139 19.04 0.82 -1.53
CA LEU A 139 17.68 1.14 -1.11
C LEU A 139 17.50 0.75 0.36
N GLN A 140 17.32 1.74 1.22
CA GLN A 140 16.93 1.48 2.60
C GLN A 140 15.44 1.14 2.67
N LEU A 141 15.11 0.06 3.36
CA LEU A 141 13.73 -0.38 3.57
C LEU A 141 13.22 0.10 4.93
N GLU A 142 11.91 0.25 5.05
CA GLU A 142 11.29 0.62 6.31
C GLU A 142 11.43 -0.53 7.33
N TRP A 143 12.08 -0.26 8.46
CA TRP A 143 12.20 -1.24 9.53
C TRP A 143 10.82 -1.54 10.14
N ARG A 144 10.53 -2.83 10.35
CA ARG A 144 9.28 -3.30 10.93
C ARG A 144 9.56 -4.45 11.89
N GLU A 145 9.63 -4.13 13.18
CA GLU A 145 9.85 -5.11 14.23
C GLU A 145 8.78 -6.21 14.20
N ASP A 146 9.25 -7.46 14.25
CA ASP A 146 8.48 -8.70 14.20
C ASP A 146 7.51 -8.81 13.02
N ASN A 147 7.77 -8.09 11.93
CA ASN A 147 6.88 -8.04 10.78
C ASN A 147 7.63 -8.06 9.43
N ASN A 148 6.89 -8.06 8.33
CA ASN A 148 7.42 -8.16 6.99
C ASN A 148 8.02 -6.83 6.50
N ILE A 149 9.25 -6.91 6.02
CA ILE A 149 9.97 -5.88 5.26
C ILE A 149 10.01 -6.38 3.80
N PRO A 150 9.08 -5.95 2.94
CA PRO A 150 8.96 -6.48 1.59
C PRO A 150 10.01 -5.89 0.64
N PHE A 151 10.54 -6.75 -0.21
CA PHE A 151 11.35 -6.35 -1.37
C PHE A 151 10.94 -7.19 -2.57
N ILE A 152 10.68 -6.52 -3.69
CA ILE A 152 10.20 -7.13 -4.93
C ILE A 152 11.18 -6.80 -6.03
N VAL A 153 11.50 -7.78 -6.87
CA VAL A 153 12.15 -7.59 -8.16
C VAL A 153 11.25 -8.21 -9.22
N ALA A 154 10.91 -7.45 -10.27
CA ALA A 154 10.00 -7.90 -11.31
C ALA A 154 10.56 -7.68 -12.71
N SER A 155 10.26 -8.61 -13.62
CA SER A 155 10.61 -8.57 -15.04
C SER A 155 9.61 -9.44 -15.82
N SER A 156 9.27 -9.03 -17.04
CA SER A 156 8.49 -9.84 -17.99
C SER A 156 9.34 -10.38 -19.13
N GLU A 157 10.65 -10.13 -19.11
CA GLU A 157 11.58 -10.50 -20.18
C GLU A 157 12.06 -11.95 -20.04
N GLU A 158 11.85 -12.75 -21.08
CA GLU A 158 12.39 -14.11 -21.13
C GLU A 158 13.87 -14.13 -21.51
N ASN A 159 14.29 -13.19 -22.36
CA ASN A 159 15.67 -13.09 -22.88
C ASN A 159 16.35 -11.78 -22.44
N PRO A 160 17.11 -11.80 -21.33
CA PRO A 160 17.76 -10.60 -20.82
C PRO A 160 18.85 -10.04 -21.75
N ALA A 161 19.36 -10.83 -22.71
CA ALA A 161 20.34 -10.38 -23.68
C ALA A 161 19.73 -9.55 -24.84
N SER A 162 18.41 -9.59 -25.00
CA SER A 162 17.68 -8.86 -26.04
C SER A 162 16.27 -8.50 -25.54
N PRO A 163 16.15 -7.60 -24.56
CA PRO A 163 14.87 -7.24 -23.97
C PRO A 163 13.93 -6.61 -25.00
N SER A 164 12.65 -6.98 -24.93
CA SER A 164 11.58 -6.43 -25.76
C SER A 164 11.03 -5.09 -25.27
N ILE A 165 11.17 -4.78 -23.98
CA ILE A 165 10.71 -3.53 -23.35
C ILE A 165 11.79 -2.88 -22.48
N GLN A 166 11.65 -1.57 -22.25
CA GLN A 166 12.42 -0.81 -21.26
C GLN A 166 11.50 -0.03 -20.31
N PRO A 167 11.81 0.02 -19.00
CA PRO A 167 12.86 -0.75 -18.31
C PRO A 167 12.53 -2.24 -18.26
N MET A 168 13.53 -3.10 -18.46
CA MET A 168 13.34 -4.55 -18.36
C MET A 168 13.03 -5.02 -16.93
N ILE A 169 13.65 -4.38 -15.93
CA ILE A 169 13.55 -4.79 -14.51
C ILE A 169 13.09 -3.61 -13.66
N VAL A 170 12.13 -3.87 -12.78
CA VAL A 170 11.65 -2.94 -11.77
C VAL A 170 11.80 -3.54 -10.37
N SER A 171 11.80 -2.71 -9.33
CA SER A 171 11.88 -3.17 -7.93
C SER A 171 11.15 -2.23 -6.97
N SER A 172 11.27 -2.47 -5.65
CA SER A 172 10.64 -1.70 -4.55
C SER A 172 11.10 -0.23 -4.38
N ASN A 173 11.37 0.48 -5.46
CA ASN A 173 11.63 1.92 -5.49
C ASN A 173 10.95 2.56 -6.72
N PRO A 174 9.62 2.48 -6.84
CA PRO A 174 8.91 3.03 -7.98
C PRO A 174 9.12 4.56 -8.04
N PRO A 175 9.30 5.15 -9.23
CA PRO A 175 9.30 6.59 -9.36
C PRO A 175 7.88 7.15 -9.19
N GLU A 176 7.78 8.47 -8.99
CA GLU A 176 6.49 9.16 -8.83
C GLU A 176 5.59 8.98 -10.06
N ASP A 177 6.16 8.86 -11.26
CA ASP A 177 5.50 8.67 -12.56
C ASP A 177 5.58 7.21 -13.05
N TRP A 178 5.36 6.25 -12.15
CA TRP A 178 5.57 4.83 -12.43
C TRP A 178 4.83 4.29 -13.67
N MET A 179 3.64 4.81 -14.02
CA MET A 179 2.92 4.33 -15.21
C MET A 179 3.65 4.76 -16.48
N HIS A 180 4.11 6.01 -16.56
CA HIS A 180 4.86 6.52 -17.70
C HIS A 180 6.28 5.92 -17.76
N ALA A 181 6.94 5.77 -16.60
CA ALA A 181 8.25 5.13 -16.49
C ALA A 181 8.23 3.64 -16.88
N THR A 182 7.06 3.00 -16.87
CA THR A 182 6.85 1.62 -17.33
C THR A 182 5.90 1.54 -18.53
N TYR A 183 5.71 2.64 -19.26
CA TYR A 183 4.68 2.75 -20.28
C TYR A 183 4.75 1.66 -21.35
N GLU A 184 5.95 1.31 -21.83
CA GLU A 184 6.13 0.23 -22.81
C GLU A 184 5.53 -1.10 -22.33
N ARG A 185 5.64 -1.40 -21.02
CA ARG A 185 5.08 -2.61 -20.42
C ARG A 185 3.56 -2.60 -20.35
N ILE A 186 2.94 -1.43 -20.15
CA ILE A 186 1.52 -1.33 -19.80
C ILE A 186 0.65 -0.73 -20.91
N ALA A 187 1.23 -0.16 -21.97
CA ALA A 187 0.52 0.61 -22.99
C ALA A 187 -0.65 -0.15 -23.65
N CYS A 188 -0.50 -1.46 -23.85
CA CYS A 188 -1.50 -2.31 -24.48
C CYS A 188 -2.56 -2.86 -23.51
N LEU A 189 -2.37 -2.71 -22.20
CA LEU A 189 -3.28 -3.18 -21.18
C LEU A 189 -4.53 -2.28 -21.15
N SER A 190 -5.71 -2.89 -21.07
CA SER A 190 -6.95 -2.20 -20.70
C SER A 190 -6.99 -1.91 -19.20
N LEU A 191 -7.93 -1.07 -18.73
CA LEU A 191 -8.15 -0.91 -17.28
C LEU A 191 -8.57 -2.23 -16.61
N ARG A 192 -9.19 -3.15 -17.36
CA ARG A 192 -9.46 -4.54 -16.93
C ARG A 192 -8.22 -5.41 -16.80
N GLU A 193 -7.08 -5.02 -17.33
CA GLU A 193 -5.83 -5.80 -17.26
C GLU A 193 -4.74 -5.09 -16.45
N LEU A 194 -4.92 -3.80 -16.19
CA LEU A 194 -4.01 -2.99 -15.39
C LEU A 194 -4.31 -3.16 -13.90
N THR A 195 -3.27 -3.33 -13.10
CA THR A 195 -3.29 -3.16 -11.64
C THR A 195 -2.75 -1.80 -11.26
N MET A 196 -3.43 -1.10 -10.36
CA MET A 196 -2.99 0.17 -9.81
C MET A 196 -3.27 0.27 -8.29
N PRO A 197 -2.49 1.05 -7.53
CA PRO A 197 -2.79 1.34 -6.14
C PRO A 197 -3.98 2.31 -6.01
N GLY A 198 -4.79 2.11 -4.97
CA GLY A 198 -5.91 2.98 -4.62
C GLY A 198 -6.02 3.27 -3.13
N THR A 199 -6.75 4.32 -2.79
CA THR A 199 -6.99 4.78 -1.42
C THR A 199 -8.47 4.86 -1.09
N HIS A 200 -8.85 4.18 -0.01
CA HIS A 200 -10.19 4.25 0.57
C HIS A 200 -10.37 5.56 1.35
N ASP A 201 -11.57 6.17 1.31
CA ASP A 201 -11.87 7.41 2.03
C ASP A 201 -10.79 8.49 1.82
N THR A 202 -10.43 8.72 0.55
CA THR A 202 -9.45 9.72 0.14
C THR A 202 -9.83 11.09 0.69
N GLY A 203 -8.86 11.78 1.28
CA GLY A 203 -9.05 13.07 1.95
C GLY A 203 -9.30 12.96 3.45
N MET A 204 -9.51 11.75 4.00
CA MET A 204 -9.57 11.54 5.45
C MET A 204 -8.18 11.37 6.07
N SER A 205 -7.26 12.29 5.76
CA SER A 205 -5.94 12.40 6.39
C SER A 205 -5.85 13.50 7.45
N VAL A 206 -6.92 14.28 7.57
CA VAL A 206 -7.09 15.39 8.50
C VAL A 206 -8.54 15.38 8.97
N VAL A 207 -8.80 16.02 10.10
CA VAL A 207 -10.16 16.40 10.50
C VAL A 207 -10.30 17.91 10.32
N SER A 208 -11.15 18.34 9.40
CA SER A 208 -11.48 19.76 9.21
C SER A 208 -12.68 20.18 10.06
N SER A 209 -12.85 21.49 10.26
CA SER A 209 -13.96 22.03 11.05
C SER A 209 -15.32 21.76 10.41
N GLY A 210 -16.38 21.68 11.22
CA GLY A 210 -17.77 21.55 10.74
C GLY A 210 -18.37 20.15 10.85
N GLY A 211 -17.59 19.14 11.24
CA GLY A 211 -18.10 17.78 11.40
C GLY A 211 -19.14 17.65 12.52
N SER A 212 -20.35 17.21 12.18
CA SER A 212 -21.37 16.79 13.15
C SER A 212 -20.94 15.51 13.87
N GLY A 213 -20.89 15.55 15.21
CA GLY A 213 -20.54 14.37 16.03
C GLY A 213 -19.06 14.27 16.42
N ALA A 214 -18.18 15.11 15.87
CA ALA A 214 -16.77 15.17 16.24
C ALA A 214 -16.53 15.49 17.73
N ALA A 215 -17.52 16.06 18.43
CA ALA A 215 -17.40 16.41 19.84
C ALA A 215 -17.27 15.20 20.80
N PHE A 216 -17.47 13.97 20.34
CA PHE A 216 -17.45 12.77 21.19
C PHE A 216 -16.55 11.62 20.69
N LEU A 217 -15.89 11.76 19.54
CA LEU A 217 -15.09 10.69 18.93
C LEU A 217 -13.60 11.06 18.88
N ASN A 218 -12.73 10.09 19.14
CA ASN A 218 -11.28 10.24 18.93
C ASN A 218 -11.01 10.36 17.41
N GLU A 219 -10.18 11.32 16.98
CA GLU A 219 -9.83 11.52 15.56
C GLU A 219 -9.31 10.22 14.90
N ASP A 220 -8.67 9.35 15.68
CA ASP A 220 -8.16 8.05 15.22
C ASP A 220 -9.22 7.11 14.64
N VAL A 221 -10.52 7.33 14.94
CA VAL A 221 -11.62 6.45 14.48
C VAL A 221 -12.28 6.94 13.20
N VAL A 222 -11.97 8.15 12.76
CA VAL A 222 -12.53 8.75 11.53
C VAL A 222 -11.47 8.94 10.44
N ILE A 223 -10.22 9.21 10.82
CA ILE A 223 -9.09 9.32 9.88
C ILE A 223 -8.73 7.92 9.35
N THR A 224 -8.82 7.73 8.04
CA THR A 224 -8.46 6.48 7.35
C THR A 224 -7.12 6.58 6.63
N GLN A 225 -6.60 7.78 6.39
CA GLN A 225 -5.36 8.00 5.63
C GLN A 225 -4.30 8.74 6.44
N LYS A 226 -3.02 8.45 6.17
CA LYS A 226 -1.89 9.17 6.80
C LYS A 226 -1.36 10.32 5.95
N LEU A 227 -1.73 10.31 4.68
CA LEU A 227 -1.16 11.14 3.62
C LEU A 227 -2.31 11.90 2.97
N GLY A 228 -2.09 13.18 2.68
CA GLY A 228 -3.03 13.93 1.84
C GLY A 228 -2.91 13.53 0.38
N ILE A 229 -3.86 13.92 -0.47
CA ILE A 229 -3.93 13.45 -1.87
C ILE A 229 -2.63 13.66 -2.68
N ARG A 230 -1.90 14.76 -2.45
CA ARG A 230 -0.63 15.03 -3.14
C ARG A 230 0.41 13.94 -2.85
N GLU A 231 0.51 13.52 -1.60
CA GLU A 231 1.48 12.51 -1.19
C GLU A 231 1.00 11.11 -1.59
N GLN A 232 -0.30 10.83 -1.56
CA GLN A 232 -0.84 9.59 -2.10
C GLN A 232 -0.49 9.42 -3.60
N LEU A 233 -0.66 10.47 -4.40
CA LEU A 233 -0.21 10.51 -5.80
C LEU A 233 1.30 10.30 -5.93
N GLN A 234 2.09 10.99 -5.11
CA GLN A 234 3.55 10.90 -5.10
C GLN A 234 4.05 9.47 -4.84
N PHE A 235 3.40 8.74 -3.94
CA PHE A 235 3.72 7.35 -3.61
C PHE A 235 2.91 6.32 -4.43
N GLY A 236 2.36 6.76 -5.56
CA GLY A 236 1.90 5.91 -6.66
C GLY A 236 0.41 5.58 -6.71
N ALA A 237 -0.44 6.13 -5.82
CA ALA A 237 -1.88 5.95 -5.90
C ALA A 237 -2.46 6.57 -7.18
N ARG A 238 -3.40 5.87 -7.82
CA ARG A 238 -4.05 6.29 -9.07
C ARG A 238 -5.57 6.15 -9.03
N TRP A 239 -6.11 5.44 -8.04
CA TRP A 239 -7.54 5.32 -7.76
C TRP A 239 -7.89 5.97 -6.42
N PHE A 240 -8.86 6.88 -6.41
CA PHE A 240 -9.22 7.65 -5.22
C PHE A 240 -10.72 7.53 -4.94
N ASP A 241 -11.11 6.90 -3.83
CA ASP A 241 -12.48 6.92 -3.30
C ASP A 241 -12.72 8.26 -2.60
N ILE A 242 -13.39 9.19 -3.27
CA ILE A 242 -13.69 10.54 -2.75
C ILE A 242 -15.16 10.58 -2.33
N ARG A 243 -15.39 10.90 -1.06
CA ARG A 243 -16.73 11.04 -0.49
C ARG A 243 -17.05 12.52 -0.23
N PRO A 244 -17.72 13.22 -1.15
CA PRO A 244 -17.88 14.66 -1.08
C PRO A 244 -18.90 15.05 -0.01
N VAL A 245 -18.61 16.11 0.74
CA VAL A 245 -19.46 16.61 1.81
C VAL A 245 -19.62 18.12 1.69
N ILE A 246 -20.85 18.61 1.81
CA ILE A 246 -21.14 20.02 2.07
C ILE A 246 -21.14 20.23 3.58
N SER A 247 -20.30 21.16 4.07
CA SER A 247 -20.23 21.53 5.48
C SER A 247 -19.87 23.00 5.66
N GLY A 248 -20.69 23.74 6.39
CA GLY A 248 -20.54 25.18 6.56
C GLY A 248 -20.61 25.96 5.25
N GLY A 249 -21.26 25.42 4.22
CA GLY A 249 -21.26 25.95 2.85
C GLY A 249 -20.01 25.66 2.02
N ASP A 250 -19.01 24.95 2.57
CA ASP A 250 -17.80 24.52 1.84
C ASP A 250 -17.90 23.07 1.37
N TRP A 251 -17.12 22.71 0.35
CA TRP A 251 -16.98 21.33 -0.13
C TRP A 251 -15.72 20.67 0.44
N THR A 252 -15.90 19.61 1.21
CA THR A 252 -14.85 18.76 1.79
C THR A 252 -15.02 17.31 1.36
N THR A 253 -14.09 16.45 1.74
CA THR A 253 -14.37 15.01 1.85
C THR A 253 -14.98 14.71 3.22
N GLY A 254 -15.50 13.50 3.43
CA GLY A 254 -15.94 13.07 4.75
C GLY A 254 -16.10 11.57 4.88
N HIS A 255 -16.09 11.12 6.14
CA HIS A 255 -16.35 9.74 6.50
C HIS A 255 -17.37 9.72 7.62
N TYR A 256 -18.56 9.21 7.28
CA TYR A 256 -19.75 9.27 8.12
C TYR A 256 -20.46 7.92 8.15
N SER A 257 -21.00 7.57 9.32
CA SER A 257 -21.92 6.46 9.50
C SER A 257 -23.19 6.93 10.20
N PHE A 258 -24.31 6.24 9.96
CA PHE A 258 -25.57 6.55 10.62
C PHE A 258 -25.82 5.57 11.77
N GLY A 259 -25.89 6.10 13.01
CA GLY A 259 -26.05 5.32 14.23
C GLY A 259 -26.80 6.09 15.31
N ALA A 260 -27.57 5.39 16.15
CA ALA A 260 -28.37 6.01 17.22
C ALA A 260 -29.30 7.14 16.76
N GLY A 261 -29.80 7.07 15.51
CA GLY A 261 -30.70 8.06 14.93
C GLY A 261 -30.03 9.35 14.47
N GLN A 262 -28.70 9.38 14.36
CA GLN A 262 -27.92 10.54 13.93
C GLN A 262 -26.74 10.11 13.04
N TRP A 263 -26.25 11.02 12.21
CA TRP A 263 -24.99 10.85 11.50
C TRP A 263 -23.81 11.17 12.43
N GLN A 264 -22.77 10.34 12.37
CA GLN A 264 -21.56 10.46 13.17
C GLN A 264 -20.35 10.30 12.25
N GLY A 265 -19.37 11.20 12.38
CA GLY A 265 -18.22 11.21 11.49
C GLY A 265 -17.49 12.53 11.51
N ALA A 266 -16.63 12.73 10.52
CA ALA A 266 -15.85 13.94 10.36
C ALA A 266 -15.64 14.32 8.89
N ASN A 267 -15.39 15.62 8.69
CA ASN A 267 -14.94 16.16 7.42
C ASN A 267 -13.43 15.99 7.28
N GLY A 268 -12.97 15.77 6.05
CA GLY A 268 -11.57 15.64 5.69
C GLY A 268 -11.03 16.87 4.95
N GLU A 269 -10.19 16.62 3.95
CA GLU A 269 -9.60 17.63 3.09
C GLU A 269 -10.66 18.42 2.29
N TYR A 270 -10.35 19.69 2.00
CA TYR A 270 -11.17 20.52 1.11
C TYR A 270 -11.00 20.11 -0.36
N LEU A 271 -12.10 20.01 -1.11
CA LEU A 271 -12.06 19.55 -2.51
C LEU A 271 -11.33 20.53 -3.45
N LEU A 272 -11.45 21.84 -3.24
CA LEU A 272 -10.76 22.84 -4.07
C LEU A 272 -9.22 22.68 -4.02
N PRO A 273 -8.56 22.66 -2.84
CA PRO A 273 -7.15 22.31 -2.75
C PRO A 273 -6.79 20.94 -3.31
N MET A 274 -7.69 19.93 -3.24
CA MET A 274 -7.43 18.63 -3.86
C MET A 274 -7.35 18.73 -5.39
N ILE A 275 -8.26 19.51 -6.02
CA ILE A 275 -8.22 19.78 -7.47
C ILE A 275 -6.89 20.41 -7.87
N ASP A 276 -6.43 21.42 -7.12
CA ASP A 276 -5.14 22.08 -7.38
C ASP A 276 -3.96 21.09 -7.31
N ARG A 277 -3.95 20.23 -6.29
CA ARG A 277 -2.90 19.21 -6.11
C ARG A 277 -2.89 18.15 -7.21
N ILE A 278 -4.07 17.71 -7.68
CA ILE A 278 -4.18 16.79 -8.83
C ILE A 278 -3.69 17.48 -10.11
N ASN A 279 -4.03 18.76 -10.30
CA ASN A 279 -3.58 19.54 -11.45
C ASN A 279 -2.06 19.71 -11.45
N GLU A 280 -1.45 20.04 -10.31
CA GLU A 280 0.00 20.12 -10.16
C GLU A 280 0.68 18.79 -10.52
N PHE A 281 0.16 17.68 -10.03
CA PHE A 281 0.69 16.35 -10.31
C PHE A 281 0.58 16.00 -11.80
N THR A 282 -0.60 16.14 -12.40
CA THR A 282 -0.83 15.78 -13.81
C THR A 282 -0.21 16.76 -14.82
N ALA A 283 0.21 17.94 -14.37
CA ALA A 283 1.02 18.84 -15.19
C ALA A 283 2.48 18.37 -15.31
N ALA A 284 2.99 17.66 -14.30
CA ALA A 284 4.37 17.14 -14.28
C ALA A 284 4.47 15.68 -14.76
N ASN A 285 3.42 14.88 -14.53
CA ASN A 285 3.46 13.43 -14.71
C ASN A 285 2.36 12.97 -15.68
N LYS A 286 2.73 12.20 -16.72
CA LYS A 286 1.80 11.64 -17.72
C LYS A 286 1.14 10.36 -17.20
N GLU A 287 0.38 10.53 -16.13
CA GLU A 287 -0.22 9.44 -15.37
C GLU A 287 -1.74 9.43 -15.52
N LEU A 288 -2.35 8.29 -15.24
CA LEU A 288 -3.80 8.12 -15.17
C LEU A 288 -4.28 8.34 -13.73
N VAL A 289 -5.17 9.29 -13.52
CA VAL A 289 -5.84 9.49 -12.22
C VAL A 289 -7.33 9.19 -12.37
N ILE A 290 -7.85 8.34 -11.49
CA ILE A 290 -9.27 7.97 -11.46
C ILE A 290 -9.85 8.41 -10.12
N LEU A 291 -10.84 9.30 -10.19
CA LEU A 291 -11.60 9.80 -9.04
C LEU A 291 -12.96 9.09 -9.03
N ASN A 292 -13.20 8.28 -8.01
CA ASN A 292 -14.51 7.66 -7.77
C ASN A 292 -15.27 8.51 -6.74
N LEU A 293 -16.38 9.12 -7.15
CA LEU A 293 -17.22 9.94 -6.28
C LEU A 293 -18.40 9.11 -5.80
N SER A 294 -18.55 8.97 -4.49
CA SER A 294 -19.64 8.20 -3.87
C SER A 294 -19.99 8.76 -2.49
N HIS A 295 -21.08 8.29 -1.89
CA HIS A 295 -21.47 8.66 -0.51
C HIS A 295 -21.51 10.17 -0.25
N GLY A 296 -22.03 10.93 -1.20
CA GLY A 296 -22.16 12.38 -1.09
C GLY A 296 -23.15 12.76 0.01
N LEU A 297 -22.76 13.68 0.90
CA LEU A 297 -23.61 14.14 2.01
C LEU A 297 -23.67 15.67 2.11
N ASN A 298 -24.80 16.20 2.55
CA ASN A 298 -24.89 17.57 3.03
C ASN A 298 -25.05 17.57 4.56
N THR A 299 -23.98 17.93 5.27
CA THR A 299 -23.96 17.99 6.75
C THR A 299 -24.71 19.20 7.32
N ASP A 300 -24.89 20.26 6.53
CA ASP A 300 -25.63 21.46 6.94
C ASP A 300 -27.13 21.18 7.11
N LEU A 301 -27.60 20.05 6.55
CA LEU A 301 -28.99 19.61 6.58
C LEU A 301 -29.21 18.36 7.45
N PHE A 302 -28.22 17.94 8.25
CA PHE A 302 -28.37 16.77 9.12
C PHE A 302 -29.52 16.96 10.13
N ALA A 303 -30.63 16.28 9.86
CA ALA A 303 -31.84 16.30 10.68
C ALA A 303 -32.22 14.91 11.20
N GLY A 304 -31.24 14.01 11.37
CA GLY A 304 -31.46 12.62 11.80
C GLY A 304 -32.05 11.71 10.71
N ASP A 305 -31.97 12.10 9.45
CA ASP A 305 -32.40 11.27 8.32
C ASP A 305 -31.28 10.32 7.86
N LYS A 306 -31.49 9.01 7.98
CA LYS A 306 -30.57 7.97 7.49
C LYS A 306 -30.44 7.97 5.96
N GLY A 307 -31.45 8.48 5.26
CA GLY A 307 -31.49 8.56 3.80
C GLY A 307 -30.76 9.76 3.23
N ASN A 308 -30.22 10.66 4.08
CA ASN A 308 -29.59 11.90 3.63
C ASN A 308 -28.47 11.62 2.61
N ARG A 309 -28.52 12.35 1.50
CA ARG A 309 -27.59 12.31 0.37
C ARG A 309 -27.51 13.71 -0.24
N LEU A 310 -26.61 13.90 -1.19
CA LEU A 310 -26.68 15.07 -2.06
C LEU A 310 -27.88 14.97 -3.02
N THR A 311 -28.54 16.10 -3.22
CA THR A 311 -29.52 16.30 -4.28
C THR A 311 -28.84 16.34 -5.65
N GLN A 312 -29.61 16.17 -6.72
CA GLN A 312 -29.10 16.32 -8.10
C GLN A 312 -28.46 17.70 -8.33
N ALA A 313 -29.03 18.77 -7.78
CA ALA A 313 -28.49 20.13 -7.94
C ALA A 313 -27.12 20.28 -7.25
N GLU A 314 -26.95 19.72 -6.06
CA GLU A 314 -25.66 19.73 -5.36
C GLU A 314 -24.61 18.88 -6.08
N TRP A 315 -25.01 17.74 -6.67
CA TRP A 315 -24.14 16.97 -7.56
C TRP A 315 -23.72 17.79 -8.80
N GLU A 316 -24.61 18.56 -9.39
CA GLU A 316 -24.29 19.46 -10.52
C GLU A 316 -23.33 20.58 -10.12
N GLU A 317 -23.47 21.13 -8.91
CA GLU A 317 -22.53 22.10 -8.35
C GLU A 317 -21.13 21.48 -8.15
N LEU A 318 -21.05 20.30 -7.55
CA LEU A 318 -19.81 19.56 -7.40
C LEU A 318 -19.17 19.23 -8.75
N MET A 319 -19.93 18.69 -9.70
CA MET A 319 -19.42 18.39 -11.04
C MET A 319 -18.95 19.66 -11.76
N THR A 320 -19.64 20.79 -11.55
CA THR A 320 -19.20 22.10 -12.07
C THR A 320 -17.88 22.54 -11.46
N MET A 321 -17.68 22.37 -10.15
CA MET A 321 -16.40 22.62 -9.49
C MET A 321 -15.28 21.74 -10.08
N LEU A 322 -15.56 20.45 -10.28
CA LEU A 322 -14.60 19.48 -10.84
C LEU A 322 -14.25 19.73 -12.32
N LEU A 323 -14.99 20.61 -13.03
CA LEU A 323 -14.53 21.15 -14.32
C LEU A 323 -13.23 21.98 -14.21
N GLY A 324 -12.76 22.28 -13.00
CA GLY A 324 -11.43 22.84 -12.75
C GLY A 324 -10.26 21.84 -12.93
N LEU A 325 -10.52 20.52 -12.93
CA LEU A 325 -9.48 19.51 -13.12
C LEU A 325 -8.91 19.54 -14.54
N GLN A 326 -7.61 19.72 -14.71
CA GLN A 326 -6.98 19.62 -16.02
C GLN A 326 -6.89 18.15 -16.47
N ASN A 327 -6.56 17.93 -17.74
CA ASN A 327 -6.31 16.60 -18.29
C ASN A 327 -7.49 15.60 -18.28
N ARG A 328 -8.72 16.05 -18.01
CA ARG A 328 -9.93 15.20 -18.10
C ARG A 328 -10.06 14.52 -19.46
N VAL A 329 -10.52 13.27 -19.45
CA VAL A 329 -10.79 12.48 -20.66
C VAL A 329 -12.16 12.88 -21.23
N THR A 330 -12.17 13.81 -22.19
CA THR A 330 -13.39 14.39 -22.76
C THR A 330 -13.84 13.69 -24.05
N GLY A 331 -15.08 13.93 -24.49
CA GLY A 331 -15.63 13.42 -25.75
C GLY A 331 -15.86 11.90 -25.79
N ARG A 332 -15.95 11.27 -24.61
CA ARG A 332 -16.15 9.82 -24.44
C ARG A 332 -17.43 9.49 -23.65
N GLY A 333 -18.35 10.45 -23.49
CA GLY A 333 -19.55 10.26 -22.67
C GLY A 333 -20.48 9.15 -23.18
N GLY A 334 -20.40 8.83 -24.48
CA GLY A 334 -21.15 7.75 -25.12
C GLY A 334 -20.52 6.36 -25.03
N GLU A 335 -19.33 6.21 -24.44
CA GLU A 335 -18.69 4.90 -24.27
C GLU A 335 -19.53 4.03 -23.32
N ALA A 336 -19.90 2.84 -23.76
CA ALA A 336 -20.68 1.92 -22.93
C ALA A 336 -19.85 1.34 -21.78
N ASP A 337 -18.54 1.17 -21.99
CA ASP A 337 -17.64 0.52 -21.05
C ASP A 337 -16.21 1.08 -21.17
N ILE A 338 -15.88 2.05 -20.32
CA ILE A 338 -14.55 2.67 -20.27
C ILE A 338 -13.49 1.76 -19.66
N SER A 339 -13.87 0.67 -18.99
CA SER A 339 -12.88 -0.27 -18.41
C SER A 339 -12.10 -1.03 -19.49
N GLN A 340 -12.59 -1.01 -20.74
CA GLN A 340 -11.93 -1.57 -21.92
C GLN A 340 -10.89 -0.63 -22.55
N LEU A 341 -10.87 0.65 -22.16
CA LEU A 341 -9.88 1.60 -22.68
C LEU A 341 -8.48 1.15 -22.31
N LYS A 342 -7.57 1.25 -23.28
CA LYS A 342 -6.17 0.93 -23.06
C LYS A 342 -5.45 2.08 -22.39
N VAL A 343 -4.38 1.76 -21.67
CA VAL A 343 -3.45 2.76 -21.15
C VAL A 343 -2.94 3.67 -22.27
N SER A 344 -2.69 3.13 -23.47
CA SER A 344 -2.31 3.92 -24.65
C SER A 344 -3.37 4.89 -25.15
N ASP A 345 -4.66 4.62 -24.91
CA ASP A 345 -5.76 5.54 -25.25
C ASP A 345 -5.85 6.73 -24.29
N LEU A 346 -5.16 6.65 -23.13
CA LEU A 346 -5.29 7.58 -22.02
C LEU A 346 -4.01 8.41 -21.80
N ILE A 347 -2.84 7.76 -21.73
CA ILE A 347 -1.60 8.39 -21.24
C ILE A 347 -0.39 8.30 -22.18
N SER A 348 -0.61 8.14 -23.49
CA SER A 348 0.48 8.03 -24.47
C SER A 348 1.41 9.24 -24.51
N ASP A 349 0.84 10.45 -24.66
CA ASP A 349 1.59 11.70 -24.75
C ASP A 349 1.18 12.75 -23.71
N ARG A 350 0.20 12.43 -22.86
CA ARG A 350 -0.41 13.34 -21.87
C ARG A 350 -0.82 12.60 -20.60
N ALA A 351 -1.19 13.34 -19.55
CA ALA A 351 -1.91 12.78 -18.42
C ALA A 351 -3.42 12.61 -18.74
N ALA A 352 -4.10 11.81 -17.94
CA ALA A 352 -5.53 11.57 -18.03
C ALA A 352 -6.21 11.60 -16.66
N VAL A 353 -7.36 12.28 -16.56
CA VAL A 353 -8.22 12.23 -15.39
C VAL A 353 -9.59 11.66 -15.77
N LEU A 354 -9.99 10.56 -15.13
CA LEU A 354 -11.32 9.97 -15.21
C LEU A 354 -12.09 10.28 -13.93
N ILE A 355 -13.32 10.77 -14.06
CA ILE A 355 -14.20 11.03 -12.92
C ILE A 355 -15.40 10.09 -13.04
N VAL A 356 -15.53 9.16 -12.10
CA VAL A 356 -16.63 8.20 -12.03
C VAL A 356 -17.58 8.65 -10.93
N VAL A 357 -18.83 8.91 -11.28
CA VAL A 357 -19.90 9.19 -10.32
C VAL A 357 -20.65 7.89 -10.02
N ASP A 358 -20.46 7.38 -8.81
CA ASP A 358 -21.07 6.15 -8.30
C ASP A 358 -21.91 6.44 -7.05
N ASP A 359 -23.00 7.19 -7.26
CA ASP A 359 -23.93 7.47 -6.18
C ASP A 359 -25.39 7.57 -6.63
N LEU A 360 -26.25 7.73 -5.64
CA LEU A 360 -27.67 7.97 -5.72
C LEU A 360 -27.99 9.40 -5.25
N ILE A 361 -29.09 9.97 -5.75
CA ILE A 361 -29.57 11.27 -5.31
C ILE A 361 -30.52 11.14 -4.11
N ASP A 362 -30.63 12.22 -3.33
CA ASP A 362 -31.59 12.33 -2.23
C ASP A 362 -33.06 12.33 -2.69
N GLY A 363 -33.95 11.86 -1.82
CA GLY A 363 -35.40 11.98 -1.96
C GLY A 363 -36.05 11.04 -2.99
N ARG A 364 -35.30 10.11 -3.59
CA ARG A 364 -35.83 9.14 -4.56
C ARG A 364 -35.22 7.75 -4.40
N ASP A 365 -36.08 6.73 -4.33
CA ASP A 365 -35.65 5.34 -4.20
C ASP A 365 -34.81 4.90 -5.41
N ASN A 366 -33.51 4.76 -5.18
CA ASN A 366 -32.51 4.21 -6.11
C ASN A 366 -32.33 4.97 -7.45
N GLU A 367 -32.61 6.28 -7.51
CA GLU A 367 -32.26 7.09 -8.68
C GLU A 367 -30.77 7.46 -8.66
N ARG A 368 -30.06 7.12 -9.74
CA ARG A 368 -28.63 7.45 -9.96
C ARG A 368 -28.47 8.93 -10.27
N VAL A 369 -27.32 9.50 -9.90
CA VAL A 369 -26.93 10.86 -10.32
C VAL A 369 -26.96 10.98 -11.84
N ASN A 370 -27.66 11.99 -12.35
CA ASN A 370 -27.67 12.30 -13.77
C ASN A 370 -26.43 13.11 -14.13
N ILE A 371 -25.62 12.59 -15.04
CA ILE A 371 -24.40 13.24 -15.52
C ILE A 371 -24.51 13.75 -16.97
N GLY A 372 -25.70 13.76 -17.58
CA GLY A 372 -25.88 13.97 -19.03
C GLY A 372 -25.15 15.21 -19.57
N ASP A 373 -25.27 16.35 -18.90
CA ASP A 373 -24.62 17.61 -19.30
C ASP A 373 -23.10 17.63 -19.07
N PHE A 374 -22.57 16.61 -18.38
CA PHE A 374 -21.18 16.43 -17.99
C PHE A 374 -20.50 15.22 -18.66
N ALA A 375 -21.26 14.33 -19.30
CA ALA A 375 -20.77 13.07 -19.84
C ALA A 375 -19.57 13.26 -20.81
N ASP A 376 -19.69 14.19 -21.77
CA ASP A 376 -18.59 14.50 -22.70
C ASP A 376 -17.51 15.42 -22.10
N LYS A 377 -17.65 15.84 -20.84
CA LYS A 377 -16.68 16.68 -20.12
C LYS A 377 -15.76 15.87 -19.21
N GLY A 378 -15.78 14.53 -19.31
CA GLY A 378 -14.91 13.60 -18.58
C GLY A 378 -15.51 13.03 -17.30
N PHE A 379 -16.84 13.00 -17.23
CA PHE A 379 -17.59 12.34 -16.18
C PHE A 379 -18.21 11.07 -16.74
N PHE A 380 -18.15 10.00 -15.97
CA PHE A 380 -18.64 8.68 -16.32
C PHE A 380 -19.48 8.15 -15.19
N ARG A 381 -20.45 7.30 -15.50
CA ARG A 381 -21.24 6.62 -14.48
C ARG A 381 -20.59 5.30 -14.09
N ARG A 382 -21.00 4.77 -12.94
CA ARG A 382 -20.61 3.44 -12.48
C ARG A 382 -20.85 2.33 -13.50
N ASP A 383 -21.97 2.33 -14.21
CA ASP A 383 -22.30 1.33 -15.23
C ASP A 383 -21.36 1.40 -16.45
N GLN A 384 -20.70 2.53 -16.68
CA GLN A 384 -19.68 2.67 -17.71
C GLN A 384 -18.31 2.17 -17.25
N MET A 385 -18.08 1.94 -15.96
CA MET A 385 -16.85 1.33 -15.43
C MET A 385 -17.19 0.12 -14.55
N PRO A 386 -17.54 -1.03 -15.16
CA PRO A 386 -17.82 -2.26 -14.43
C PRO A 386 -16.65 -2.62 -13.52
N LEU A 387 -16.94 -2.75 -12.23
CA LEU A 387 -16.01 -3.07 -11.17
C LEU A 387 -16.76 -3.76 -10.03
N PHE A 388 -16.29 -4.94 -9.66
CA PHE A 388 -16.69 -5.60 -8.44
C PHE A 388 -16.02 -4.88 -7.25
N ASP A 389 -16.86 -4.32 -6.39
CA ASP A 389 -16.46 -3.55 -5.20
C ASP A 389 -17.34 -3.96 -4.02
N ARG A 390 -16.82 -4.86 -3.17
CA ARG A 390 -17.48 -5.31 -1.94
C ARG A 390 -16.46 -5.58 -0.85
N PHE A 391 -16.36 -4.66 0.10
CA PHE A 391 -15.59 -4.83 1.33
C PHE A 391 -16.09 -6.00 2.18
N ALA A 392 -15.28 -6.42 3.16
CA ALA A 392 -15.53 -7.63 3.95
C ALA A 392 -16.61 -7.46 5.01
N ASP A 393 -16.79 -6.24 5.54
CA ASP A 393 -17.60 -5.94 6.72
C ASP A 393 -17.10 -6.69 7.98
N GLU A 394 -15.78 -6.72 8.16
CA GLU A 394 -15.08 -7.41 9.24
C GLU A 394 -14.04 -6.49 9.92
N ASP A 395 -13.93 -6.59 11.23
CA ASP A 395 -12.88 -5.96 12.07
C ASP A 395 -11.68 -6.90 12.32
N ASP A 396 -11.81 -8.17 11.95
CA ASP A 396 -10.78 -9.19 12.08
C ASP A 396 -9.94 -9.29 10.79
N GLN A 397 -8.62 -9.16 10.95
CA GLN A 397 -7.67 -9.19 9.83
C GLN A 397 -7.72 -10.50 9.04
N ASP A 398 -7.72 -11.66 9.70
CA ASP A 398 -7.65 -12.94 9.00
C ASP A 398 -8.93 -13.22 8.23
N LYS A 399 -10.10 -12.85 8.79
CA LYS A 399 -11.38 -12.95 8.09
C LYS A 399 -11.46 -12.01 6.89
N MET A 400 -11.05 -10.75 7.03
CA MET A 400 -11.02 -9.80 5.92
C MET A 400 -10.17 -10.32 4.78
N ILE A 401 -8.97 -10.84 5.10
CA ILE A 401 -8.06 -11.43 4.11
C ILE A 401 -8.71 -12.62 3.41
N ALA A 402 -9.28 -13.57 4.18
CA ALA A 402 -9.92 -14.75 3.61
C ALA A 402 -11.10 -14.39 2.69
N ASP A 403 -11.94 -13.44 3.10
CA ASP A 403 -13.08 -12.95 2.32
C ASP A 403 -12.64 -12.31 1.00
N GLN A 404 -11.70 -11.35 1.06
CA GLN A 404 -11.25 -10.61 -0.12
C GLN A 404 -10.55 -11.54 -1.14
N LEU A 405 -9.75 -12.50 -0.68
CA LEU A 405 -9.11 -13.47 -1.56
C LEU A 405 -10.12 -14.46 -2.16
N ALA A 406 -11.15 -14.87 -1.42
CA ALA A 406 -12.24 -15.68 -1.95
C ALA A 406 -13.06 -14.92 -3.02
N LYS A 407 -13.35 -13.64 -2.77
CA LYS A 407 -14.00 -12.76 -3.75
C LYS A 407 -13.15 -12.60 -5.01
N LEU A 408 -11.84 -12.35 -4.90
CA LEU A 408 -10.95 -12.23 -6.06
C LEU A 408 -11.03 -13.47 -6.97
N LYS A 409 -10.88 -14.67 -6.38
CA LYS A 409 -10.94 -15.94 -7.11
C LYS A 409 -12.29 -16.21 -7.78
N THR A 410 -13.38 -15.77 -7.15
CA THR A 410 -14.74 -16.03 -7.67
C THR A 410 -15.15 -15.04 -8.74
N GLN A 411 -14.80 -13.77 -8.60
CA GLN A 411 -15.28 -12.69 -9.46
C GLN A 411 -14.37 -12.42 -10.66
N ARG A 412 -13.07 -12.71 -10.53
CA ARG A 412 -12.10 -12.46 -11.59
C ARG A 412 -11.43 -13.76 -12.02
N GLN A 413 -12.03 -14.40 -13.01
CA GLN A 413 -11.61 -15.71 -13.53
C GLN A 413 -10.92 -15.62 -14.91
N ALA A 414 -10.96 -14.45 -15.54
CA ALA A 414 -10.35 -14.19 -16.85
C ALA A 414 -9.97 -12.71 -16.99
N ASN A 415 -9.09 -12.40 -17.95
CA ASN A 415 -8.58 -11.04 -18.18
C ASN A 415 -9.65 -10.05 -18.66
N ASP A 416 -10.72 -10.53 -19.27
CA ASP A 416 -11.86 -9.73 -19.73
C ASP A 416 -13.01 -9.65 -18.70
N SER A 417 -12.84 -10.27 -17.52
CA SER A 417 -13.78 -10.12 -16.41
C SER A 417 -13.97 -8.65 -16.05
N GLU A 418 -15.09 -8.36 -15.38
CA GLU A 418 -15.27 -7.09 -14.68
C GLU A 418 -14.02 -6.75 -13.83
N MET A 419 -13.71 -5.46 -13.70
CA MET A 419 -12.58 -5.07 -12.85
C MET A 419 -12.82 -5.56 -11.41
N PHE A 420 -11.76 -5.81 -10.66
CA PHE A 420 -11.86 -6.17 -9.24
C PHE A 420 -11.13 -5.17 -8.36
N LEU A 421 -11.85 -4.57 -7.42
CA LEU A 421 -11.28 -3.77 -6.33
C LEU A 421 -11.04 -4.68 -5.14
N LEU A 422 -9.75 -4.88 -4.80
CA LEU A 422 -9.36 -5.52 -3.55
C LEU A 422 -9.51 -4.51 -2.42
N SER A 423 -10.56 -4.67 -1.61
CA SER A 423 -10.84 -3.77 -0.48
C SER A 423 -10.08 -4.27 0.74
N TRP A 424 -8.85 -3.82 0.89
CA TRP A 424 -7.95 -4.26 1.97
C TRP A 424 -8.09 -3.37 3.20
N THR A 425 -9.32 -3.26 3.68
CA THR A 425 -9.74 -2.35 4.76
C THR A 425 -10.48 -3.13 5.83
N LEU A 426 -10.34 -2.71 7.08
CA LEU A 426 -11.05 -3.28 8.23
C LEU A 426 -12.15 -2.31 8.64
N THR A 427 -13.38 -2.81 8.77
CA THR A 427 -14.54 -2.03 9.17
C THR A 427 -14.75 -2.15 10.67
N GLN A 428 -14.93 -1.01 11.34
CA GLN A 428 -15.26 -1.00 12.77
C GLN A 428 -16.74 -1.34 12.96
N SER A 429 -17.04 -2.39 13.71
CA SER A 429 -18.39 -2.97 13.77
C SER A 429 -19.21 -2.54 15.01
N ASP A 430 -18.59 -2.01 16.07
CA ASP A 430 -19.26 -1.67 17.33
C ASP A 430 -19.03 -0.21 17.80
N ILE A 431 -20.04 0.39 18.43
CA ILE A 431 -20.00 1.75 19.00
C ILE A 431 -18.99 1.86 20.16
N LEU A 432 -18.65 0.74 20.80
CA LEU A 432 -17.59 0.67 21.81
C LEU A 432 -16.18 0.71 21.18
N ASP A 433 -16.01 0.22 19.95
CA ASP A 433 -14.74 0.23 19.23
C ASP A 433 -14.32 1.65 18.83
N LEU A 434 -15.30 2.52 18.57
CA LEU A 434 -15.12 3.94 18.28
C LEU A 434 -14.43 4.74 19.42
N ALA A 435 -14.30 4.17 20.62
CA ALA A 435 -13.61 4.81 21.75
C ALA A 435 -12.15 4.37 21.93
N THR A 436 -11.70 3.29 21.28
CA THR A 436 -10.40 2.66 21.58
C THR A 436 -9.58 2.22 20.37
N GLN A 437 -10.18 2.09 19.19
CA GLN A 437 -9.51 1.61 17.99
C GLN A 437 -8.99 2.75 17.12
N SER A 438 -8.15 2.42 16.13
CA SER A 438 -7.59 3.39 15.18
C SER A 438 -7.62 2.78 13.79
N ASN A 439 -8.34 3.42 12.85
CA ASN A 439 -8.38 2.98 11.45
C ASN A 439 -6.97 2.97 10.85
N ILE A 440 -6.13 3.94 11.22
CA ILE A 440 -4.73 3.98 10.80
C ILE A 440 -3.96 2.75 11.27
N LYS A 441 -4.06 2.36 12.54
CA LYS A 441 -3.34 1.18 13.05
C LYS A 441 -3.85 -0.10 12.40
N ASN A 442 -5.16 -0.21 12.19
CA ASN A 442 -5.79 -1.35 11.52
C ASN A 442 -5.33 -1.45 10.05
N GLY A 443 -5.38 -0.33 9.31
CA GLY A 443 -4.87 -0.25 7.93
C GLY A 443 -3.38 -0.58 7.83
N GLN A 444 -2.54 -0.05 8.74
CA GLN A 444 -1.12 -0.40 8.78
C GLN A 444 -0.89 -1.89 9.09
N ALA A 445 -1.69 -2.49 9.98
CA ALA A 445 -1.62 -3.92 10.24
C ALA A 445 -2.01 -4.73 8.99
N ALA A 446 -3.09 -4.37 8.32
CA ALA A 446 -3.55 -5.02 7.08
C ALA A 446 -2.50 -4.90 5.96
N ASN A 447 -1.96 -3.70 5.72
CA ASN A 447 -0.96 -3.44 4.69
C ASN A 447 0.32 -4.27 4.87
N ARG A 448 0.72 -4.53 6.12
CA ARG A 448 1.90 -5.37 6.43
C ARG A 448 1.72 -6.84 6.03
N ALA A 449 0.48 -7.33 6.00
CA ALA A 449 0.14 -8.68 5.55
C ALA A 449 -0.11 -8.77 4.03
N LEU A 450 -0.39 -7.65 3.37
CA LEU A 450 -0.88 -7.59 1.98
C LEU A 450 -0.02 -8.41 1.00
N ILE A 451 1.27 -8.11 0.87
CA ILE A 451 2.14 -8.77 -0.12
C ILE A 451 2.28 -10.26 0.18
N GLU A 452 2.45 -10.63 1.45
CA GLU A 452 2.61 -12.04 1.87
C GLU A 452 1.36 -12.85 1.52
N LYS A 453 0.17 -12.31 1.78
CA LYS A 453 -1.09 -13.03 1.64
C LYS A 453 -1.66 -12.97 0.22
N LEU A 454 -1.46 -11.88 -0.51
CA LEU A 454 -2.00 -11.72 -1.86
C LEU A 454 -1.12 -12.40 -2.92
N TRP A 455 0.21 -12.28 -2.84
CA TRP A 455 1.11 -12.79 -3.88
C TRP A 455 0.88 -14.26 -4.29
N PRO A 456 0.76 -15.23 -3.35
CA PRO A 456 0.58 -16.63 -3.72
C PRO A 456 -0.82 -16.97 -4.28
N GLU A 457 -1.77 -16.04 -4.19
CA GLU A 457 -3.16 -16.25 -4.59
C GLU A 457 -3.45 -15.76 -6.01
N MET A 458 -2.48 -15.07 -6.62
CA MET A 458 -2.62 -14.49 -7.95
C MET A 458 -2.16 -15.44 -9.06
N SER A 459 -2.72 -15.23 -10.24
CA SER A 459 -2.36 -15.91 -11.48
C SER A 459 -2.59 -14.97 -12.65
N SER A 460 -2.16 -15.33 -13.86
CA SER A 460 -2.36 -14.49 -15.05
C SER A 460 -3.82 -14.27 -15.45
N SER A 461 -4.77 -14.99 -14.85
CA SER A 461 -6.22 -14.81 -15.05
C SER A 461 -6.95 -14.24 -13.85
N SER A 462 -6.27 -14.09 -12.69
CA SER A 462 -6.89 -13.65 -11.43
C SER A 462 -5.87 -12.86 -10.59
N TYR A 463 -6.02 -11.54 -10.59
CA TYR A 463 -5.24 -10.55 -9.83
C TYR A 463 -6.07 -9.27 -9.71
N PRO A 464 -5.94 -8.45 -8.66
CA PRO A 464 -6.80 -7.26 -8.53
C PRO A 464 -6.44 -6.17 -9.54
N ASN A 465 -7.43 -5.40 -9.99
CA ASN A 465 -7.20 -4.21 -10.81
C ASN A 465 -6.89 -2.99 -9.95
N ILE A 466 -7.50 -2.91 -8.77
CA ILE A 466 -7.29 -1.83 -7.81
C ILE A 466 -6.93 -2.47 -6.47
N ILE A 467 -5.80 -2.07 -5.89
CA ILE A 467 -5.40 -2.43 -4.53
C ILE A 467 -5.78 -1.26 -3.63
N ASN A 468 -6.97 -1.31 -3.04
CA ASN A 468 -7.54 -0.22 -2.28
C ASN A 468 -7.26 -0.40 -0.78
N VAL A 469 -6.57 0.56 -0.15
CA VAL A 469 -6.14 0.43 1.25
C VAL A 469 -6.48 1.66 2.10
N ASP A 470 -6.54 1.43 3.40
CA ASP A 470 -6.38 2.47 4.43
C ASP A 470 -4.90 2.65 4.78
N ALA A 471 -4.57 3.78 5.40
CA ALA A 471 -3.25 4.13 5.89
C ALA A 471 -2.16 3.97 4.81
N TYR A 472 -2.40 4.54 3.62
CA TYR A 472 -1.50 4.43 2.48
C TYR A 472 -0.05 4.81 2.86
N PRO A 473 0.94 3.96 2.57
CA PRO A 473 2.28 4.11 3.12
C PRO A 473 3.15 5.09 2.32
N ARG A 474 4.04 5.80 3.04
CA ARG A 474 5.01 6.76 2.49
C ARG A 474 6.31 6.07 2.03
N ASN A 475 6.20 4.98 1.29
CA ASN A 475 7.37 4.17 0.90
C ASN A 475 7.25 3.54 -0.51
N GLY A 476 6.12 3.74 -1.21
CA GLY A 476 5.90 3.21 -2.55
C GLY A 476 5.69 1.69 -2.64
N GLU A 477 5.59 0.96 -1.51
CA GLU A 477 5.48 -0.51 -1.53
C GLU A 477 4.26 -1.02 -2.30
N ILE A 478 3.13 -0.33 -2.20
CA ILE A 478 1.89 -0.73 -2.92
C ILE A 478 2.03 -0.46 -4.42
N ALA A 479 2.71 0.62 -4.81
CA ALA A 479 3.03 0.90 -6.21
C ALA A 479 4.02 -0.11 -6.78
N ALA A 480 5.03 -0.52 -6.02
CA ALA A 480 5.94 -1.60 -6.39
C ALA A 480 5.20 -2.93 -6.58
N LEU A 481 4.25 -3.25 -5.70
CA LEU A 481 3.38 -4.43 -5.85
C LEU A 481 2.53 -4.36 -7.13
N ALA A 482 1.89 -3.21 -7.39
CA ALA A 482 1.10 -3.01 -8.61
C ALA A 482 1.95 -3.17 -9.88
N MET A 483 3.14 -2.55 -9.92
CA MET A 483 4.11 -2.76 -11.00
C MET A 483 4.48 -4.24 -11.14
N ALA A 484 4.82 -4.92 -10.05
CA ALA A 484 5.18 -6.34 -10.10
C ALA A 484 4.05 -7.23 -10.63
N ILE A 485 2.79 -6.95 -10.27
CA ILE A 485 1.62 -7.65 -10.80
C ILE A 485 1.48 -7.41 -12.30
N ASN A 486 1.63 -6.15 -12.74
CA ASN A 486 1.60 -5.81 -14.15
C ASN A 486 2.71 -6.49 -14.94
N TYR A 487 3.91 -6.66 -14.36
CA TYR A 487 5.01 -7.38 -15.02
C TYR A 487 4.79 -8.90 -15.07
N GLN A 488 4.36 -9.50 -13.96
CA GLN A 488 4.30 -10.95 -13.80
C GLN A 488 3.02 -11.61 -14.35
N PHE A 489 1.87 -10.97 -14.18
CA PHE A 489 0.57 -11.61 -14.40
C PHE A 489 -0.20 -11.03 -15.60
N ALA A 490 -0.05 -9.74 -15.89
CA ALA A 490 -0.70 -9.16 -17.08
C ALA A 490 -0.03 -9.66 -18.37
N LYS A 491 -0.77 -9.66 -19.48
CA LYS A 491 -0.20 -10.00 -20.80
C LYS A 491 0.98 -9.08 -21.14
N ASN A 492 1.95 -9.57 -21.87
CA ASN A 492 3.03 -8.72 -22.38
C ASN A 492 2.51 -7.80 -23.48
N CYS A 493 2.88 -6.54 -23.38
CA CYS A 493 2.99 -5.64 -24.52
C CYS A 493 4.38 -5.88 -25.14
#